data_AF-A0AAJ1B1I9-F1
#
_entry.id   AF-A0AAJ1B1I9-F1
#
_cell.length_a   1.000
_cell.length_b   1.000
_cell.length_c   1.000
_cell.angle_alpha   90.00
_cell.angle_beta   90.00
_cell.angle_gamma   90.00
#
_symmetry.space_group_name_H-M   'P 1'
#
loop_
_entity.id
_entity.type
_entity.pdbx_description
1 polymer ?
#
loop_
_entity_poly.entity_id
_entity_poly.type
_entity_poly.pdbx_seq_one_letter_code
_entity_poly.pdbx_strand_id
1 'polypeptide(L)'
;MNIGYLPDSFGQSGQMPMILNGFGITRSIFWRGTSERMGSNKTEFYWTSDDGSKVLTQLLPLGYAIGKYLPTDLDELKKRCDKY
;
A
#
# COMPACT_ATOMS: atom_id res chain seq x y z
N MET A 1 7.48 5.09 -13.81
CA MET A 1 6.34 4.37 -13.20
C MET A 1 5.51 5.40 -12.46
N ASN A 2 4.23 5.58 -12.80
CA ASN A 2 3.40 6.66 -12.25
C ASN A 2 2.61 6.15 -11.05
N ILE A 3 3.26 6.10 -9.89
CA ILE A 3 2.68 5.64 -8.62
C ILE A 3 3.07 6.62 -7.53
N GLY A 4 2.10 7.09 -6.74
CA GLY A 4 2.35 7.80 -5.50
C GLY A 4 3.02 6.84 -4.52
N TYR A 5 4.31 7.03 -4.27
CA TYR A 5 5.10 6.13 -3.45
C TYR A 5 5.44 6.76 -2.11
N LEU A 6 4.57 6.55 -1.13
CA LEU A 6 4.72 7.03 0.24
C LEU A 6 4.69 5.83 1.20
N PRO A 7 5.63 4.88 1.06
CA PRO A 7 5.57 3.62 1.78
C PRO A 7 5.46 3.87 3.28
N ASP A 8 6.38 4.66 3.86
CA ASP A 8 6.63 4.73 5.31
C ASP A 8 6.28 6.08 5.96
N SER A 9 5.47 6.91 5.30
CA SER A 9 5.04 8.20 5.86
C SER A 9 4.18 7.99 7.11
N PHE A 10 4.43 8.77 8.17
CA PHE A 10 3.63 8.74 9.40
C PHE A 10 2.32 9.51 9.23
N GLY A 11 1.36 8.86 8.58
CA GLY A 11 0.10 9.46 8.17
C GLY A 11 0.15 9.94 6.72
N GLN A 12 -1.02 9.98 6.11
CA GLN A 12 -1.21 10.41 4.73
C GLN A 12 -2.19 11.59 4.71
N SER A 13 -1.90 12.65 3.96
CA SER A 13 -2.84 13.77 3.81
C SER A 13 -4.10 13.30 3.11
N GLY A 14 -5.29 13.63 3.63
CA GLY A 14 -6.58 13.30 2.98
C GLY A 14 -6.70 13.82 1.53
N GLN A 15 -5.89 14.82 1.15
CA GLN A 15 -5.86 15.46 -0.17
C GLN A 15 -4.87 14.82 -1.15
N MET A 16 -4.17 13.74 -0.79
CA MET A 16 -3.23 13.10 -1.73
C MET A 16 -3.89 12.65 -3.04
N PRO A 17 -5.13 12.13 -3.10
CA PRO A 17 -5.74 11.80 -4.39
C PRO A 17 -5.83 13.01 -5.33
N MET A 18 -6.22 14.18 -4.82
CA MET A 18 -6.21 15.45 -5.57
C MET A 18 -4.80 15.81 -6.06
N ILE A 19 -3.81 15.79 -5.17
CA ILE A 19 -2.42 16.13 -5.50
C ILE A 19 -1.89 15.19 -6.58
N LEU A 20 -2.04 13.87 -6.41
CA LEU A 20 -1.56 12.86 -7.35
C LEU A 20 -2.24 12.99 -8.72
N ASN A 21 -3.55 13.19 -8.75
CA ASN A 21 -4.29 13.43 -10.00
C ASN A 21 -3.80 14.68 -10.74
N GLY A 22 -3.42 15.74 -10.03
CA GLY A 22 -2.82 16.95 -10.62
C GLY A 22 -1.52 16.71 -11.40
N PHE A 23 -0.83 15.60 -11.12
CA PHE A 23 0.35 15.13 -11.86
C PHE A 23 0.06 13.93 -12.78
N GLY A 24 -1.22 13.60 -13.01
CA GLY A 24 -1.63 12.45 -13.83
C GLY A 24 -1.33 11.09 -13.19
N ILE A 25 -1.14 11.03 -11.87
CA ILE A 25 -0.87 9.81 -11.11
C ILE A 25 -2.18 9.29 -10.51
N THR A 26 -2.62 8.11 -10.94
CA THR A 26 -3.91 7.52 -10.54
C THR A 26 -3.77 6.31 -9.62
N ARG A 27 -2.55 6.00 -9.19
CA ARG A 27 -2.20 4.85 -8.35
C ARG A 27 -1.33 5.27 -7.18
N SER A 28 -1.48 4.60 -6.03
CA SER A 28 -0.71 4.87 -4.82
C SER A 28 -0.34 3.59 -4.07
N ILE A 29 0.78 3.63 -3.34
CA ILE A 29 1.22 2.59 -2.40
C ILE A 29 1.63 3.23 -1.08
N PHE A 30 1.15 2.65 0.02
CA PHE A 30 1.65 2.94 1.37
C PHE A 30 1.45 1.74 2.30
N TRP A 31 2.08 1.76 3.49
CA TRP A 31 1.89 0.70 4.50
C TRP A 31 1.28 1.21 5.81
N ARG A 32 1.34 2.52 6.08
CA ARG A 32 0.79 3.13 7.31
C ARG A 32 -0.47 3.93 7.04
N GLY A 33 -1.37 3.95 8.03
CA GLY A 33 -2.54 4.82 8.07
C GLY A 33 -3.88 4.10 7.96
N THR A 34 -3.89 2.83 7.55
CA THR A 34 -5.10 1.99 7.52
C THR A 34 -4.78 0.62 8.12
N SER A 35 -5.79 -0.06 8.66
CA SER A 35 -5.69 -1.44 9.12
C SER A 35 -7.04 -2.13 9.07
N GLU A 36 -7.05 -3.44 9.25
CA GLU A 36 -8.25 -4.27 9.29
C GLU A 36 -9.25 -3.87 10.38
N ARG A 37 -8.76 -3.18 11.43
CA ARG A 37 -9.60 -2.62 12.51
C ARG A 37 -10.56 -1.53 12.03
N MET A 38 -10.37 -1.02 10.82
CA MET A 38 -11.27 -0.06 10.16
C MET A 38 -12.40 -0.74 9.38
N GLY A 39 -12.58 -2.06 9.52
CA GLY A 39 -13.76 -2.78 9.01
C GLY A 39 -13.58 -3.46 7.65
N SER A 40 -12.36 -3.59 7.15
CA SER A 40 -12.07 -4.28 5.88
C SER A 40 -10.73 -4.99 5.93
N ASN A 41 -10.68 -6.23 5.45
CA ASN A 41 -9.45 -7.00 5.25
C ASN A 41 -8.88 -6.86 3.82
N LYS A 42 -9.40 -5.91 3.02
CA LYS A 42 -8.92 -5.66 1.66
C LYS A 42 -7.65 -4.83 1.69
N THR A 43 -6.69 -5.22 0.87
CA THR A 43 -5.43 -4.50 0.67
C THR A 43 -5.50 -3.51 -0.48
N GLU A 44 -6.47 -3.65 -1.38
CA GLU A 44 -6.74 -2.75 -2.48
C GLU A 44 -8.05 -1.99 -2.25
N PHE A 45 -7.98 -0.68 -2.41
CA PHE A 45 -9.17 0.17 -2.30
C PHE A 45 -8.99 1.45 -3.11
N TYR A 46 -10.11 2.09 -3.37
CA TYR A 46 -10.09 3.44 -3.90
C TYR A 46 -10.06 4.45 -2.77
N TRP A 47 -9.07 5.33 -2.82
CA TRP A 47 -8.96 6.47 -1.92
C TRP A 47 -9.43 7.72 -2.66
N THR A 48 -10.45 8.37 -2.10
CA THR A 48 -11.09 9.56 -2.66
C THR A 48 -10.87 10.75 -1.72
N SER A 49 -10.50 11.91 -2.26
CA SER A 49 -10.46 13.20 -1.55
C SER A 49 -11.79 13.96 -1.69
N ASP A 50 -11.98 15.02 -0.91
CA ASP A 50 -13.23 15.79 -0.85
C ASP A 50 -13.64 16.44 -2.19
N ASP A 51 -12.68 16.69 -3.08
CA ASP A 51 -12.92 17.21 -4.44
C ASP A 51 -13.41 16.13 -5.44
N GLY A 52 -13.48 14.87 -5.00
CA GLY A 52 -13.84 13.72 -5.84
C GLY A 52 -12.66 13.10 -6.60
N SER A 53 -11.45 13.65 -6.48
CA SER A 53 -10.25 13.00 -7.01
C SER A 53 -10.03 11.65 -6.35
N LYS A 54 -9.57 10.67 -7.12
CA LYS A 54 -9.60 9.26 -6.76
C LYS A 54 -8.36 8.53 -7.27
N VAL A 55 -7.70 7.77 -6.40
CA VAL A 55 -6.55 6.94 -6.74
C VAL A 55 -6.77 5.49 -6.30
N LEU A 56 -6.34 4.53 -7.12
CA LEU A 56 -6.29 3.13 -6.74
C LEU A 56 -5.09 2.90 -5.81
N THR A 57 -5.36 2.45 -4.60
CA THR A 57 -4.35 2.33 -3.55
C THR A 57 -4.11 0.86 -3.20
N GLN A 58 -2.84 0.50 -3.08
CA GLN A 58 -2.39 -0.77 -2.50
C GLN A 58 -1.79 -0.51 -1.11
N LEU A 59 -2.40 -1.11 -0.09
CA LEU A 59 -1.83 -1.23 1.25
C LEU A 59 -0.82 -2.38 1.28
N LEU A 60 0.28 -2.17 2.00
CA LEU A 60 1.28 -3.20 2.29
C LEU A 60 1.13 -3.67 3.75
N PRO A 61 0.23 -4.61 4.08
CA PRO A 61 -0.09 -4.97 5.47
C PRO A 61 1.11 -5.57 6.23
N LEU A 62 2.04 -6.20 5.50
CA LEU A 62 3.25 -6.81 6.03
C LEU A 62 4.50 -5.92 5.84
N GLY A 63 4.29 -4.64 5.53
CA GLY A 63 5.33 -3.67 5.23
C GLY A 63 5.94 -3.83 3.83
N TYR A 64 6.85 -2.93 3.49
CA TYR A 64 7.51 -2.86 2.17
C TYR A 64 8.76 -3.73 2.05
N ALA A 65 9.06 -4.55 3.06
CA ALA A 65 10.25 -5.39 3.12
C ALA A 65 9.92 -6.88 3.28
N ILE A 66 8.69 -7.31 2.97
CA ILE A 66 8.24 -8.70 3.13
C ILE A 66 9.14 -9.71 2.41
N GLY A 67 9.64 -9.35 1.22
CA GLY A 67 10.56 -10.17 0.42
C GLY A 67 12.04 -10.02 0.78
N LYS A 68 12.38 -9.34 1.88
CA LYS A 68 13.78 -9.15 2.27
C LYS A 68 14.36 -10.47 2.80
N TYR A 69 15.54 -10.84 2.30
CA TYR A 69 16.26 -12.06 2.73
C TYR A 69 15.44 -13.34 2.56
N LEU A 70 14.78 -13.51 1.41
CA LEU A 70 14.13 -14.77 1.09
C LEU A 70 15.17 -15.91 1.09
N PRO A 71 14.87 -17.05 1.74
CA PRO A 71 15.74 -18.22 1.67
C PRO A 71 15.91 -18.66 0.21
N THR A 72 17.12 -19.11 -0.13
CA THR A 72 17.42 -19.70 -1.44
C THR A 72 17.13 -21.20 -1.48
N ASP A 73 17.08 -21.85 -0.31
CA ASP A 73 16.62 -23.22 -0.16
C ASP A 73 15.09 -23.26 -0.26
N LEU A 74 14.57 -24.23 -1.03
CA LEU A 74 13.14 -24.31 -1.35
C LEU A 74 12.28 -24.68 -0.14
N ASP A 75 12.77 -25.55 0.74
CA ASP A 75 12.02 -25.96 1.92
C ASP A 75 11.96 -24.82 2.94
N GLU A 76 13.08 -24.11 3.13
CA GLU A 76 13.11 -22.90 3.97
C GLU A 76 12.28 -21.76 3.40
N LEU A 77 12.28 -21.57 2.07
CA LEU A 77 11.42 -20.58 1.41
C LEU A 77 9.95 -20.90 1.62
N LYS A 78 9.56 -22.17 1.45
CA LYS A 78 8.18 -22.62 1.68
C LYS A 78 7.75 -22.37 3.12
N LYS A 79 8.57 -22.75 4.10
CA LYS A 79 8.31 -22.44 5.53
C LYS A 79 8.13 -20.95 5.78
N ARG A 80 8.90 -20.08 5.10
CA ARG A 80 8.77 -18.62 5.21
C ARG A 80 7.45 -18.12 4.62
N CYS A 81 7.03 -18.63 3.46
CA CYS A 81 5.77 -18.25 2.82
C CYS A 81 4.55 -18.70 3.62
N ASP A 82 4.56 -19.94 4.14
CA ASP A 82 3.43 -20.50 4.89
C ASP A 82 3.18 -19.84 6.27
N LYS A 83 4.11 -19.00 6.74
CA LYS A 83 3.98 -18.27 8.01
C LYS A 83 3.00 -17.08 7.94
N TYR A 84 2.74 -16.55 6.75
CA TYR A 84 1.99 -15.31 6.52
C TYR A 84 0.81 -15.53 5.58
#